data_AF-A0AAN8LG67-F1
#
_entry.id   AF-A0AAN8LG67-F1
#
_cell.length_a   1.000
_cell.length_b   1.000
_cell.length_c   1.000
_cell.angle_alpha   90.00
_cell.angle_beta   90.00
_cell.angle_gamma   90.00
#
_symmetry.space_group_name_H-M   'P 1'
#
loop_
_entity.id
_entity.type
_entity.pdbx_description
1 polymer ?
#
loop_
_entity_poly.entity_id
_entity_poly.type
_entity_poly.pdbx_seq_one_letter_code
_entity_poly.pdbx_strand_id
1 'polypeptide(L)'
;MAIDPAAELPFFYGSISRSEAEEHLKLAGMADGLFLLRQCLRSLGGYVVSLVWNLEFHHYSVEKQLNSTYCIAGGKPHCGPAELCEFYSKDSDGLVCTLRKPCLRSPDNPIRAGVFDNLRDNMLREYVRQTWNLEGEAMEQAIISQAPQLEKLIATTAHERMPWYHGKIPRQEGERRLYSGAQPDGKFLVRDREESGTFALSLMYGKTAYHYQILHDKSGKYSMPEGTKFDTVWQLVEYLKMKPDGLVTVLREPCVNRNNTKQTPVVPSGRRPRANGYTPPPGVPLGGSTEVNTLPPTDRQMLPMDCSEFVNPYHDPNDLKKFFINRDQLMMDEVELGSGNFGCVKKGVFKTKNGHTDVAIKVLKNENEKLVKDEMMREAEIMHQLSNPYIVRMLGLCQAECLMLVMEMASAGPLNKFLSTNKEKVTVENIVGLMHQVSMGMKYLEEKNFVHRDLAARNVLLVNQQFAKISDFGLSKALGADDNYYKARTAGKWPLKWYAPECMNFHKFSSKSDVWSFGVTMWEAFSYGGKPYKKMKGPEVISFIASGSRMECPSGCPDRMYALMKDCWTYKHEDRPGFVKVEERMRVFYYSISNKSLPEVTADAAGPLK
;
A
#
# COMPACT_ATOMS: atom_id res chain seq x y z
N MET A 1 5.94 -2.72 8.09
CA MET A 1 7.41 -2.74 7.94
C MET A 1 7.79 -3.98 7.18
N ALA A 2 8.53 -3.84 6.09
CA ALA A 2 8.97 -4.98 5.29
C ALA A 2 10.08 -5.72 6.05
N ILE A 3 9.79 -6.94 6.49
CA ILE A 3 10.78 -7.82 7.12
C ILE A 3 11.75 -8.28 6.01
N ASP A 4 13.06 -8.24 6.28
CA ASP A 4 14.08 -8.78 5.35
C ASP A 4 13.68 -10.21 4.96
N PRO A 5 13.68 -10.59 3.67
CA PRO A 5 13.22 -11.92 3.26
C PRO A 5 14.08 -13.07 3.82
N ALA A 6 15.27 -12.78 4.34
CA ALA A 6 16.11 -13.74 5.06
C ALA A 6 15.88 -13.75 6.58
N ALA A 7 15.07 -12.85 7.15
CA ALA A 7 14.93 -12.71 8.61
C ALA A 7 14.40 -13.97 9.31
N GLU A 8 13.53 -14.72 8.63
CA GLU A 8 12.98 -15.99 9.14
C GLU A 8 14.01 -17.13 9.08
N LEU A 9 15.08 -17.00 8.29
CA LEU A 9 16.11 -18.03 8.18
C LEU A 9 16.94 -18.07 9.46
N PRO A 10 17.09 -19.22 10.14
CA PRO A 10 17.78 -19.29 11.44
C PRO A 10 19.31 -19.13 11.34
N PHE A 11 19.87 -19.12 10.13
CA PHE A 11 21.31 -18.99 9.84
C PHE A 11 21.69 -17.65 9.20
N PHE A 12 20.81 -16.64 9.26
CA PHE A 12 21.00 -15.31 8.69
C PHE A 12 21.42 -14.23 9.71
N TYR A 13 22.67 -13.81 9.75
CA TYR A 13 23.16 -12.98 10.86
C TYR A 13 22.90 -11.46 10.73
N GLY A 14 22.24 -11.02 9.66
CA GLY A 14 22.09 -9.59 9.38
C GLY A 14 23.41 -8.95 8.93
N SER A 15 23.63 -7.69 9.32
CA SER A 15 24.79 -6.88 8.95
C SER A 15 26.02 -7.14 9.83
N ILE A 16 26.55 -8.37 9.78
CA ILE A 16 27.84 -8.70 10.40
C ILE A 16 29.01 -8.55 9.42
N SER A 17 30.19 -8.25 9.96
CA SER A 17 31.43 -8.16 9.20
C SER A 17 31.91 -9.52 8.71
N ARG A 18 32.90 -9.53 7.79
CA ARG A 18 33.54 -10.76 7.33
C ARG A 18 34.22 -11.50 8.49
N SER A 19 34.95 -10.80 9.35
CA SER A 19 35.66 -11.39 10.50
C SER A 19 34.70 -12.03 11.51
N GLU A 20 33.57 -11.39 11.78
CA GLU A 20 32.56 -11.94 12.69
C GLU A 20 31.88 -13.19 12.11
N ALA A 21 31.66 -13.22 10.80
CA ALA A 21 31.17 -14.41 10.12
C ALA A 21 32.16 -15.57 10.24
N GLU A 22 33.44 -15.32 10.01
CA GLU A 22 34.51 -16.31 10.19
C GLU A 22 34.58 -16.79 11.64
N GLU A 23 34.42 -15.91 12.64
CA GLU A 23 34.38 -16.29 14.05
C GLU A 23 33.22 -17.22 14.39
N HIS A 24 32.00 -16.91 13.91
CA HIS A 24 30.85 -17.79 14.09
C HIS A 24 31.07 -19.17 13.44
N LEU A 25 31.67 -19.22 12.25
CA LEU A 25 32.01 -20.48 11.58
C LEU A 25 33.09 -21.27 12.32
N LYS A 26 34.08 -20.58 12.93
CA LYS A 26 35.09 -21.20 13.81
C LYS A 26 34.45 -21.86 15.02
N LEU A 27 33.61 -21.11 15.73
CA LEU A 27 32.90 -21.59 16.92
C LEU A 27 31.96 -22.77 16.60
N ALA A 28 31.40 -22.80 15.39
CA ALA A 28 30.53 -23.89 14.92
C ALA A 28 31.28 -25.12 14.40
N GLY A 29 32.62 -25.11 14.42
CA GLY A 29 33.47 -26.30 14.26
C GLY A 29 34.13 -26.51 12.91
N MET A 30 34.11 -25.51 12.00
CA MET A 30 34.89 -25.53 10.74
C MET A 30 34.70 -26.75 9.83
N ALA A 31 33.55 -27.43 9.89
CA ALA A 31 33.29 -28.59 9.04
C ALA A 31 33.11 -28.18 7.58
N ASP A 32 33.54 -29.03 6.65
CA ASP A 32 33.32 -28.81 5.22
C ASP A 32 31.83 -28.72 4.87
N GLY A 33 31.46 -27.68 4.15
CA GLY A 33 30.06 -27.38 3.83
C GLY A 33 29.31 -26.65 4.96
N LEU A 34 29.98 -26.26 6.05
CA LEU A 34 29.41 -25.38 7.09
C LEU A 34 29.26 -23.97 6.52
N PHE A 35 28.08 -23.37 6.65
CA PHE A 35 27.82 -22.05 6.06
C PHE A 35 26.90 -21.18 6.90
N LEU A 36 26.95 -19.87 6.67
CA LEU A 36 25.97 -18.91 7.14
C LEU A 36 25.65 -17.87 6.07
N LEU A 37 24.51 -17.20 6.23
CA LEU A 37 24.10 -16.08 5.40
C LEU A 37 24.25 -14.78 6.18
N ARG A 38 24.73 -13.72 5.52
CA ARG A 38 24.78 -12.37 6.07
C ARG A 38 24.44 -11.34 5.01
N GLN A 39 24.10 -10.13 5.43
CA GLN A 39 23.80 -9.04 4.50
C GLN A 39 25.10 -8.54 3.84
N CYS A 40 25.00 -8.08 2.59
CA CYS A 40 26.11 -7.44 1.92
C CYS A 40 26.25 -5.99 2.38
N LEU A 41 27.36 -5.65 3.03
CA LEU A 41 27.63 -4.27 3.49
C LEU A 41 27.93 -3.30 2.34
N ARG A 42 28.07 -3.80 1.11
CA ARG A 42 28.43 -3.02 -0.10
C ARG A 42 27.36 -3.07 -1.20
N SER A 43 26.22 -3.73 -0.96
CA SER A 43 25.15 -3.86 -1.93
C SER A 43 23.80 -3.90 -1.23
N LEU A 44 22.95 -2.91 -1.52
CA LEU A 44 21.62 -2.82 -0.93
C LEU A 44 20.75 -4.02 -1.34
N GLY A 45 20.16 -4.69 -0.35
CA GLY A 45 19.33 -5.88 -0.56
C GLY A 45 20.09 -7.12 -1.03
N GLY A 46 21.42 -7.04 -1.17
CA GLY A 46 22.28 -8.19 -1.46
C GLY A 46 22.70 -8.95 -0.20
N TYR A 47 23.18 -10.17 -0.39
CA TYR A 47 23.66 -11.04 0.68
C TYR A 47 25.09 -11.51 0.41
N VAL A 48 25.68 -12.19 1.39
CA VAL A 48 26.92 -12.94 1.24
C VAL A 48 26.75 -14.32 1.87
N VAL A 49 26.97 -15.37 1.09
CA VAL A 49 27.10 -16.74 1.59
C VAL A 49 28.54 -16.92 2.07
N SER A 50 28.74 -17.22 3.35
CA SER A 50 30.06 -17.52 3.92
C SER A 50 30.13 -19.01 4.23
N LEU A 51 31.09 -19.71 3.64
CA LEU A 51 31.20 -21.17 3.56
C LEU A 51 32.58 -21.62 4.03
N VAL A 52 32.66 -22.75 4.74
CA VAL A 52 33.91 -23.41 5.09
C VAL A 52 34.18 -24.59 4.16
N TRP A 53 35.41 -24.67 3.66
CA TRP A 53 35.90 -25.80 2.87
C TRP A 53 37.40 -25.94 3.07
N ASN A 54 37.89 -27.16 3.33
CA ASN A 54 39.30 -27.45 3.60
C ASN A 54 39.91 -26.56 4.70
N LEU A 55 39.12 -26.28 5.76
CA LEU A 55 39.48 -25.37 6.86
C LEU A 55 39.74 -23.91 6.44
N GLU A 56 39.36 -23.52 5.22
CA GLU A 56 39.42 -22.15 4.72
C GLU A 56 38.02 -21.54 4.60
N PHE A 57 37.95 -20.20 4.60
CA PHE A 57 36.70 -19.45 4.45
C PHE A 57 36.55 -18.94 3.03
N HIS A 58 35.38 -19.22 2.45
CA HIS A 58 34.97 -18.74 1.14
C HIS A 58 33.75 -17.85 1.28
N HIS A 59 33.74 -16.71 0.60
CA HIS A 59 32.64 -15.74 0.65
C HIS A 59 32.14 -15.43 -0.76
N TYR A 60 30.86 -15.68 -0.98
CA TYR A 60 30.21 -15.49 -2.27
C TYR A 60 29.17 -14.39 -2.15
N SER A 61 29.38 -13.31 -2.90
CA SER A 61 28.40 -12.23 -2.99
C SER A 61 27.16 -12.69 -3.74
N VAL A 62 26.00 -12.43 -3.14
CA VAL A 62 24.68 -12.65 -3.74
C VAL A 62 24.11 -11.29 -4.11
N GLU A 63 23.92 -11.08 -5.40
CA GLU A 63 23.41 -9.83 -5.93
C GLU A 63 21.90 -9.90 -6.14
N LYS A 64 21.21 -8.87 -5.65
CA LYS A 64 19.81 -8.64 -6.00
C LYS A 64 19.73 -7.97 -7.38
N GLN A 65 19.03 -8.65 -8.28
CA GLN A 65 18.77 -8.22 -9.64
C GLN A 65 17.58 -7.24 -9.69
N LEU A 66 17.47 -6.46 -10.77
CA LEU A 66 16.39 -5.49 -10.98
C LEU A 66 14.99 -6.12 -10.96
N ASN A 67 14.86 -7.35 -11.47
CA ASN A 67 13.62 -8.13 -11.42
C ASN A 67 13.34 -8.78 -10.05
N SER A 68 14.05 -8.35 -9.00
CA SER A 68 13.97 -8.87 -7.62
C SER A 68 14.38 -10.33 -7.43
N THR A 69 15.06 -10.94 -8.40
CA THR A 69 15.72 -12.25 -8.20
C THR A 69 17.12 -12.09 -7.58
N TYR A 70 17.68 -13.18 -7.07
CA TYR A 70 18.97 -13.23 -6.39
C TYR A 70 19.89 -14.22 -7.10
N CYS A 71 21.13 -13.84 -7.40
CA CYS A 71 22.12 -14.76 -7.95
C CYS A 71 23.51 -14.53 -7.38
N ILE A 72 24.32 -15.59 -7.34
CA ILE A 72 25.77 -15.47 -7.18
C ILE A 72 26.35 -15.16 -8.56
N ALA A 73 27.43 -14.38 -8.62
CA ALA A 73 28.04 -13.96 -9.89
C ALA A 73 28.30 -15.16 -10.82
N GLY A 74 27.69 -15.12 -12.02
CA GLY A 74 27.79 -16.21 -13.02
C GLY A 74 26.85 -17.40 -12.81
N GLY A 75 26.09 -17.43 -11.72
CA GLY A 75 25.13 -18.48 -11.38
C GLY A 75 23.68 -18.18 -11.78
N LYS A 76 22.78 -19.10 -11.45
CA LYS A 76 21.34 -18.99 -11.79
C LYS A 76 20.60 -17.98 -10.91
N PRO A 77 19.55 -17.33 -11.43
CA PRO A 77 18.68 -16.46 -10.65
C PRO A 77 17.66 -17.26 -9.82
N HIS A 78 17.45 -16.83 -8.57
CA HIS A 78 16.52 -17.44 -7.61
C HIS A 78 15.51 -16.41 -7.08
N CYS A 79 14.30 -16.84 -6.72
CA CYS A 79 13.24 -15.94 -6.25
C CYS A 79 13.47 -15.36 -4.85
N GLY A 80 14.38 -15.95 -4.06
CA GLY A 80 14.66 -15.53 -2.69
C GLY A 80 15.93 -16.16 -2.12
N PRO A 81 16.42 -15.65 -0.97
CA PRO A 81 17.61 -16.17 -0.31
C PRO A 81 17.42 -17.60 0.22
N ALA A 82 16.19 -17.98 0.58
CA ALA A 82 15.85 -19.32 1.03
C ALA A 82 16.00 -20.34 -0.12
N GLU A 83 15.37 -20.05 -1.26
CA GLU A 83 15.41 -20.88 -2.47
C GLU A 83 16.83 -20.97 -3.04
N LEU A 84 17.60 -19.89 -2.94
CA LEU A 84 19.01 -19.88 -3.32
C LEU A 84 19.81 -20.85 -2.46
N CYS A 85 19.70 -20.77 -1.12
CA CYS A 85 20.43 -21.68 -0.24
C CYS A 85 19.99 -23.14 -0.41
N GLU A 86 18.69 -23.39 -0.65
CA GLU A 86 18.19 -24.75 -0.92
C GLU A 86 18.79 -25.32 -2.22
N PHE A 87 18.89 -24.52 -3.27
CA PHE A 87 19.52 -24.92 -4.53
C PHE A 87 21.00 -25.29 -4.32
N TYR A 88 21.79 -24.39 -3.70
CA TYR A 88 23.22 -24.62 -3.48
C TYR A 88 23.53 -25.73 -2.46
N SER A 89 22.52 -26.21 -1.74
CA SER A 89 22.64 -27.41 -0.89
C SER A 89 22.60 -28.71 -1.70
N LYS A 90 22.02 -28.68 -2.90
CA LYS A 90 21.87 -29.84 -3.80
C LYS A 90 22.91 -29.85 -4.91
N ASP A 91 23.28 -28.68 -5.42
CA ASP A 91 24.22 -28.49 -6.53
C ASP A 91 25.18 -27.36 -6.20
N SER A 92 26.50 -27.57 -6.32
CA SER A 92 27.46 -26.52 -6.01
C SER A 92 27.47 -25.41 -7.06
N ASP A 93 27.11 -25.68 -8.32
CA ASP A 93 27.01 -24.70 -9.42
C ASP A 93 28.09 -23.59 -9.39
N GLY A 94 29.36 -23.99 -9.25
CA GLY A 94 30.52 -23.08 -9.20
C GLY A 94 31.05 -22.70 -7.81
N LEU A 95 30.37 -23.08 -6.72
CA LEU A 95 30.90 -22.99 -5.35
C LEU A 95 31.99 -24.05 -5.09
N VAL A 96 32.85 -23.82 -4.09
CA VAL A 96 33.89 -24.78 -3.71
C VAL A 96 33.33 -26.12 -3.23
N CYS A 97 32.13 -26.13 -2.64
CA CYS A 97 31.37 -27.34 -2.30
C CYS A 97 29.88 -27.00 -2.14
N THR A 98 29.03 -28.02 -2.01
CA THR A 98 27.61 -27.84 -1.68
C THR A 98 27.44 -27.36 -0.24
N LEU A 99 26.39 -26.57 0.00
CA LEU A 99 26.00 -26.15 1.35
C LEU A 99 25.45 -27.37 2.12
N ARG A 100 26.03 -27.69 3.29
CA ARG A 100 25.67 -28.90 4.05
C ARG A 100 25.05 -28.57 5.39
N LYS A 101 25.78 -27.88 6.25
CA LYS A 101 25.35 -27.60 7.63
C LYS A 101 25.18 -26.09 7.81
N PRO A 102 23.96 -25.60 8.08
CA PRO A 102 23.79 -24.20 8.44
C PRO A 102 24.36 -23.93 9.83
N CYS A 103 25.16 -22.89 9.96
CA CYS A 103 25.58 -22.32 11.23
C CYS A 103 24.41 -21.49 11.77
N LEU A 104 23.70 -22.05 12.75
CA LEU A 104 22.50 -21.45 13.32
C LEU A 104 22.86 -20.34 14.30
N ARG A 105 22.09 -19.25 14.29
CA ARG A 105 22.19 -18.19 15.28
C ARG A 105 21.80 -18.72 16.67
N SER A 106 22.54 -18.33 17.70
CA SER A 106 22.11 -18.50 19.09
C SER A 106 20.92 -17.58 19.38
N PRO A 107 19.96 -17.98 20.24
CA PRO A 107 18.92 -17.09 20.75
C PRO A 107 19.44 -15.79 21.35
N ASP A 108 20.65 -15.80 21.92
CA ASP A 108 21.29 -14.62 22.54
C ASP A 108 21.93 -13.66 21.53
N ASN A 109 21.98 -14.04 20.24
CA ASN A 109 22.57 -13.24 19.17
C ASN A 109 21.50 -12.84 18.15
N PRO A 110 20.77 -11.73 18.38
CA PRO A 110 19.74 -11.27 17.46
C PRO A 110 20.33 -10.89 16.10
N ILE A 111 19.48 -10.85 15.08
CA ILE A 111 19.86 -10.37 13.74
C ILE A 111 20.41 -8.95 13.89
N ARG A 112 21.65 -8.73 13.45
CA ARG A 112 22.27 -7.41 13.59
C ARG A 112 21.71 -6.45 12.56
N ALA A 113 21.15 -5.35 13.05
CA ALA A 113 20.66 -4.29 12.19
C ALA A 113 21.82 -3.58 11.46
N GLY A 114 21.67 -3.40 10.16
CA GLY A 114 22.58 -2.71 9.25
C GLY A 114 22.20 -1.27 8.96
N VAL A 115 23.13 -0.57 8.32
CA VAL A 115 22.95 0.81 7.81
C VAL A 115 21.79 0.88 6.81
N PHE A 116 21.50 -0.23 6.13
CA PHE A 116 20.49 -0.32 5.09
C PHE A 116 19.08 -0.69 5.60
N ASP A 117 18.97 -1.17 6.84
CA ASP A 117 17.72 -1.80 7.31
C ASP A 117 16.59 -0.79 7.48
N ASN A 118 16.92 0.44 7.85
CA ASN A 118 15.96 1.54 7.95
C ASN A 118 15.93 2.42 6.70
N LEU A 119 16.84 2.21 5.74
CA LEU A 119 16.98 3.08 4.57
C LEU A 119 15.71 3.04 3.72
N ARG A 120 15.19 1.84 3.46
CA ARG A 120 13.96 1.63 2.69
C ARG A 120 12.75 2.30 3.32
N ASP A 121 12.53 2.07 4.61
CA ASP A 121 11.40 2.64 5.34
C ASP A 121 11.50 4.16 5.42
N ASN A 122 12.70 4.71 5.61
CA ASN A 122 12.94 6.15 5.60
C ASN A 122 12.66 6.77 4.22
N MET A 123 13.12 6.12 3.14
CA MET A 123 12.84 6.57 1.77
C MET A 123 11.34 6.55 1.46
N LEU A 124 10.62 5.50 1.87
CA LEU A 124 9.17 5.42 1.69
C LEU A 124 8.45 6.56 2.42
N ARG A 125 8.78 6.78 3.70
CA ARG A 125 8.23 7.87 4.51
C ARG A 125 8.52 9.23 3.91
N GLU A 126 9.75 9.46 3.49
CA GLU A 126 10.17 10.73 2.89
C GLU A 126 9.49 10.94 1.52
N TYR A 127 9.38 9.90 0.69
CA TYR A 127 8.68 10.01 -0.60
C TYR A 127 7.22 10.39 -0.42
N VAL A 128 6.56 9.72 0.53
CA VAL A 128 5.14 9.97 0.83
C VAL A 128 4.95 11.37 1.39
N ARG A 129 5.83 11.82 2.30
CA ARG A 129 5.84 13.18 2.85
C ARG A 129 6.03 14.23 1.76
N GLN A 130 7.04 14.09 0.90
CA GLN A 130 7.35 15.09 -0.12
C GLN A 130 6.31 15.14 -1.24
N THR A 131 5.69 14.00 -1.58
CA THR A 131 4.76 13.92 -2.71
C THR A 131 3.32 14.30 -2.31
N TRP A 132 2.88 13.93 -1.11
CA TRP A 132 1.49 14.12 -0.68
C TRP A 132 1.34 14.87 0.65
N ASN A 133 2.43 15.32 1.28
CA ASN A 133 2.41 16.03 2.57
C ASN A 133 1.64 15.29 3.68
N LEU A 134 1.74 13.95 3.67
CA LEU A 134 1.11 13.10 4.69
C LEU A 134 2.05 12.94 5.89
N GLU A 135 1.45 12.85 7.09
CA GLU A 135 2.16 12.55 8.34
C GLU A 135 1.32 11.65 9.25
N GLY A 136 1.94 11.12 10.31
CA GLY A 136 1.28 10.29 11.33
C GLY A 136 0.62 9.04 10.74
N GLU A 137 -0.56 8.70 11.28
CA GLU A 137 -1.28 7.48 10.89
C GLU A 137 -1.67 7.46 9.40
N ALA A 138 -2.01 8.60 8.81
CA ALA A 138 -2.35 8.66 7.38
C ALA A 138 -1.16 8.27 6.49
N MET A 139 0.06 8.67 6.86
CA MET A 139 1.29 8.23 6.20
C MET A 139 1.49 6.72 6.38
N GLU A 140 1.34 6.19 7.60
CA GLU A 140 1.52 4.75 7.85
C GLU A 140 0.55 3.90 7.02
N GLN A 141 -0.72 4.29 6.97
CA GLN A 141 -1.74 3.58 6.19
C GLN A 141 -1.43 3.63 4.68
N ALA A 142 -0.98 4.78 4.19
CA ALA A 142 -0.53 4.92 2.80
C ALA A 142 0.63 3.97 2.47
N ILE A 143 1.65 3.94 3.33
CA ILE A 143 2.82 3.07 3.16
C ILE A 143 2.40 1.61 3.22
N ILE A 144 1.62 1.20 4.22
CA ILE A 144 1.19 -0.19 4.36
C ILE A 144 0.38 -0.65 3.15
N SER A 145 -0.52 0.17 2.62
CA SER A 145 -1.34 -0.22 1.48
C SER A 145 -0.61 -0.17 0.15
N GLN A 146 0.32 0.76 -0.04
CA GLN A 146 0.90 1.08 -1.35
C GLN A 146 2.41 0.81 -1.44
N ALA A 147 3.02 0.17 -0.44
CA ALA A 147 4.46 -0.11 -0.44
C ALA A 147 5.00 -0.69 -1.77
N PRO A 148 4.37 -1.70 -2.41
CA PRO A 148 4.86 -2.21 -3.69
C PRO A 148 4.90 -1.14 -4.80
N GLN A 149 3.84 -0.34 -4.93
CA GLN A 149 3.77 0.74 -5.92
C GLN A 149 4.75 1.87 -5.60
N LEU A 150 4.84 2.26 -4.33
CA LEU A 150 5.78 3.29 -3.86
C LEU A 150 7.22 2.85 -4.11
N GLU A 151 7.55 1.58 -3.90
CA GLU A 151 8.87 1.02 -4.18
C GLU A 151 9.21 1.06 -5.66
N LYS A 152 8.26 0.71 -6.53
CA LYS A 152 8.43 0.82 -7.99
C LYS A 152 8.66 2.28 -8.42
N LEU A 153 7.99 3.24 -7.79
CA LEU A 153 8.22 4.67 -8.03
C LEU A 153 9.59 5.11 -7.51
N ILE A 154 9.98 4.67 -6.31
CA ILE A 154 11.30 4.93 -5.73
C ILE A 154 12.41 4.38 -6.63
N ALA A 155 12.20 3.19 -7.18
CA ALA A 155 13.10 2.51 -8.10
C ALA A 155 13.27 3.22 -9.46
N THR A 156 12.38 4.13 -9.84
CA THR A 156 12.34 4.72 -11.19
C THR A 156 12.55 6.23 -11.16
N THR A 157 11.51 7.01 -10.90
CA THR A 157 11.51 8.47 -11.12
C THR A 157 11.48 9.29 -9.82
N ALA A 158 11.43 8.66 -8.65
CA ALA A 158 11.21 9.39 -7.42
C ALA A 158 12.31 10.42 -7.08
N HIS A 159 13.55 10.20 -7.56
CA HIS A 159 14.64 11.17 -7.40
C HIS A 159 14.29 12.54 -7.99
N GLU A 160 13.45 12.60 -9.03
CA GLU A 160 13.01 13.84 -9.66
C GLU A 160 12.18 14.74 -8.74
N ARG A 161 11.48 14.12 -7.78
CA ARG A 161 10.65 14.83 -6.78
C ARG A 161 11.47 15.33 -5.59
N MET A 162 12.74 14.91 -5.48
CA MET A 162 13.54 15.25 -4.31
C MET A 162 14.04 16.70 -4.35
N PRO A 163 14.10 17.38 -3.18
CA PRO A 163 14.49 18.78 -3.12
C PRO A 163 15.95 19.02 -3.55
N TRP A 164 16.82 18.01 -3.39
CA TRP A 164 18.23 18.05 -3.80
C TRP A 164 18.46 17.78 -5.28
N TYR A 165 17.43 17.40 -6.04
CA TYR A 165 17.57 17.11 -7.47
C TYR A 165 17.23 18.34 -8.33
N HIS A 166 18.14 18.67 -9.24
CA HIS A 166 18.09 19.90 -10.02
C HIS A 166 17.89 19.65 -11.52
N GLY A 167 17.74 18.39 -11.95
CA GLY A 167 17.63 18.01 -13.35
C GLY A 167 18.86 18.43 -14.17
N LYS A 168 18.63 18.70 -15.46
CA LYS A 168 19.68 19.06 -16.42
C LYS A 168 20.13 20.52 -16.28
N ILE A 169 21.00 20.77 -15.30
CA ILE A 169 21.70 22.05 -15.14
C ILE A 169 23.20 21.91 -15.40
N PRO A 170 23.85 22.93 -16.00
CA PRO A 170 25.29 22.90 -16.22
C PRO A 170 26.06 23.00 -14.90
N ARG A 171 27.34 22.61 -14.92
CA ARG A 171 28.21 22.62 -13.73
C ARG A 171 28.28 24.01 -13.08
N GLN A 172 28.48 25.06 -13.87
CA GLN A 172 28.60 26.43 -13.36
C GLN A 172 27.32 26.89 -12.65
N GLU A 173 26.15 26.49 -13.16
CA GLU A 173 24.87 26.81 -12.52
C GLU A 173 24.69 26.03 -11.21
N GLY A 174 25.14 24.77 -11.14
CA GLY A 174 25.18 24.00 -9.90
C GLY A 174 26.07 24.65 -8.84
N GLU A 175 27.28 25.06 -9.21
CA GLU A 175 28.20 25.80 -8.35
C GLU A 175 27.56 27.10 -7.83
N ARG A 176 26.98 27.90 -8.72
CA ARG A 176 26.29 29.16 -8.37
C ARG A 176 25.20 28.95 -7.32
N ARG A 177 24.40 27.87 -7.45
CA ARG A 177 23.35 27.53 -6.48
C ARG A 177 23.92 27.09 -5.13
N LEU A 178 25.02 26.34 -5.13
CA LEU A 178 25.71 25.95 -3.89
C LEU A 178 26.30 27.16 -3.15
N TYR A 179 26.89 28.11 -3.88
CA TYR A 179 27.43 29.35 -3.31
C TYR A 179 26.36 30.36 -2.87
N SER A 180 25.12 30.19 -3.33
CA SER A 180 24.01 31.06 -2.94
C SER A 180 23.54 30.76 -1.50
N GLY A 181 23.48 31.81 -0.67
CA GLY A 181 23.06 31.72 0.72
C GLY A 181 24.14 31.13 1.64
N ALA A 182 23.70 30.41 2.68
CA ALA A 182 24.63 29.75 3.61
C ALA A 182 25.43 28.64 2.89
N GLN A 183 26.71 28.52 3.26
CA GLN A 183 27.67 27.56 2.69
C GLN A 183 28.20 26.59 3.77
N PRO A 184 27.34 25.85 4.48
CA PRO A 184 27.80 24.86 5.44
C PRO A 184 28.46 23.68 4.73
N ASP A 185 29.39 23.03 5.44
CA ASP A 185 29.98 21.77 5.00
C ASP A 185 28.89 20.70 4.90
N GLY A 186 28.92 19.95 3.80
CA GLY A 186 27.92 18.93 3.51
C GLY A 186 26.74 19.42 2.68
N LYS A 187 26.63 20.72 2.35
CA LYS A 187 25.58 21.24 1.47
C LYS A 187 25.72 20.64 0.07
N PHE A 188 24.66 20.08 -0.51
CA PHE A 188 24.78 19.33 -1.77
C PHE A 188 23.60 19.47 -2.74
N LEU A 189 23.82 19.10 -4.00
CA LEU A 189 22.79 18.89 -5.01
C LEU A 189 23.20 17.79 -6.00
N VAL A 190 22.22 17.18 -6.66
CA VAL A 190 22.41 16.24 -7.76
C VAL A 190 21.82 16.82 -9.03
N ARG A 191 22.51 16.63 -10.15
CA ARG A 191 22.14 17.12 -11.48
C ARG A 191 22.46 16.09 -12.55
N ASP A 192 21.75 16.17 -13.66
CA ASP A 192 22.05 15.36 -14.85
C ASP A 192 23.35 15.83 -15.49
N ARG A 193 24.08 14.90 -16.10
CA ARG A 193 25.15 15.22 -17.04
C ARG A 193 24.60 15.25 -18.46
N GLU A 194 25.45 15.60 -19.42
CA GLU A 194 25.06 15.67 -20.83
C GLU A 194 24.66 14.30 -21.38
N GLU A 195 25.37 13.26 -20.94
CA GLU A 195 25.10 11.86 -21.27
C GLU A 195 23.89 11.34 -20.47
N SER A 196 22.89 10.85 -21.19
CA SER A 196 21.63 10.38 -20.62
C SER A 196 21.83 9.28 -19.57
N GLY A 197 21.12 9.38 -18.44
CA GLY A 197 21.20 8.40 -17.35
C GLY A 197 22.45 8.53 -16.47
N THR A 198 23.30 9.52 -16.69
CA THR A 198 24.47 9.79 -15.85
C THR A 198 24.29 11.06 -15.01
N PHE A 199 24.73 11.00 -13.76
CA PHE A 199 24.49 12.05 -12.77
C PHE A 199 25.80 12.61 -12.21
N ALA A 200 25.74 13.84 -11.71
CA ALA A 200 26.82 14.45 -10.96
C ALA A 200 26.33 14.93 -9.60
N LEU A 201 27.06 14.57 -8.54
CA LEU A 201 26.87 15.06 -7.19
C LEU A 201 27.79 16.26 -6.98
N SER A 202 27.23 17.39 -6.58
CA SER A 202 27.98 18.61 -6.25
C SER A 202 27.85 18.89 -4.75
N LEU A 203 28.97 19.07 -4.05
CA LEU A 203 29.06 19.10 -2.58
C LEU A 203 29.93 20.28 -2.12
N MET A 204 29.49 21.01 -1.09
CA MET A 204 30.23 22.07 -0.44
C MET A 204 31.07 21.52 0.72
N TYR A 205 32.37 21.84 0.74
CA TYR A 205 33.25 21.58 1.87
C TYR A 205 34.35 22.64 1.95
N GLY A 206 34.58 23.22 3.12
CA GLY A 206 35.57 24.29 3.30
C GLY A 206 35.31 25.48 2.38
N LYS A 207 34.03 25.83 2.16
CA LYS A 207 33.58 26.88 1.21
C LYS A 207 34.01 26.65 -0.25
N THR A 208 34.36 25.41 -0.61
CA THR A 208 34.73 25.03 -1.97
C THR A 208 33.74 24.00 -2.50
N ALA A 209 33.29 24.17 -3.75
CA ALA A 209 32.43 23.20 -4.42
C ALA A 209 33.25 22.05 -5.03
N TYR A 210 32.94 20.83 -4.62
CA TYR A 210 33.48 19.58 -5.15
C TYR A 210 32.44 18.91 -6.05
N HIS A 211 32.88 18.29 -7.15
CA HIS A 211 32.00 17.62 -8.10
C HIS A 211 32.45 16.18 -8.30
N TYR A 212 31.52 15.26 -8.06
CA TYR A 212 31.75 13.84 -8.20
C TYR A 212 30.85 13.28 -9.29
N GLN A 213 31.42 12.43 -10.13
CA GLN A 213 30.66 11.66 -11.11
C GLN A 213 30.02 10.47 -10.43
N ILE A 214 28.70 10.31 -10.59
CA ILE A 214 27.99 9.11 -10.20
C ILE A 214 28.13 8.12 -11.35
N LEU A 215 28.75 6.98 -11.09
CA LEU A 215 28.97 5.93 -12.07
C LEU A 215 27.70 5.09 -12.22
N HIS A 216 27.39 4.69 -13.45
CA HIS A 216 26.32 3.77 -13.77
C HIS A 216 26.94 2.56 -14.49
N ASP A 217 26.80 1.36 -13.92
CA ASP A 217 27.44 0.16 -14.44
C ASP A 217 26.52 -0.63 -15.40
N LYS A 218 27.08 -1.66 -16.04
CA LYS A 218 26.34 -2.51 -16.99
C LYS A 218 25.20 -3.31 -16.36
N SER A 219 25.17 -3.43 -15.01
CA SER A 219 24.09 -4.08 -14.28
C SER A 219 22.93 -3.13 -13.95
N GLY A 220 23.04 -1.86 -14.32
CA GLY A 220 22.05 -0.84 -14.03
C GLY A 220 22.20 -0.19 -12.65
N LYS A 221 23.32 -0.41 -11.96
CA LYS A 221 23.54 0.11 -10.60
C LYS A 221 24.36 1.39 -10.58
N TYR A 222 24.06 2.25 -9.61
CA TYR A 222 24.72 3.53 -9.35
C TYR A 222 25.75 3.40 -8.21
N SER A 223 26.88 4.09 -8.33
CA SER A 223 27.91 4.11 -7.29
C SER A 223 28.81 5.36 -7.37
N MET A 224 29.50 5.65 -6.27
CA MET A 224 30.71 6.48 -6.31
C MET A 224 31.88 5.65 -6.87
N PRO A 225 32.94 6.27 -7.41
CA PRO A 225 34.15 5.55 -7.80
C PRO A 225 34.66 4.64 -6.66
N GLU A 226 34.82 3.35 -6.94
CA GLU A 226 35.19 2.30 -5.97
C GLU A 226 34.24 2.14 -4.77
N GLY A 227 33.07 2.77 -4.82
CA GLY A 227 32.09 2.82 -3.75
C GLY A 227 31.04 1.72 -3.79
N THR A 228 30.10 1.85 -2.85
CA THR A 228 28.95 0.97 -2.67
C THR A 228 27.97 1.11 -3.83
N LYS A 229 27.35 -0.01 -4.25
CA LYS A 229 26.41 -0.04 -5.39
C LYS A 229 24.95 0.02 -4.95
N PHE A 230 24.16 0.78 -5.67
CA PHE A 230 22.74 1.07 -5.40
C PHE A 230 21.88 0.92 -6.65
N ASP A 231 20.61 0.58 -6.49
CA ASP A 231 19.68 0.48 -7.62
C ASP A 231 19.22 1.88 -8.08
N THR A 232 19.26 2.88 -7.19
CA THR A 232 18.85 4.25 -7.52
C THR A 232 19.80 5.30 -6.97
N VAL A 233 19.81 6.45 -7.64
CA VAL A 233 20.54 7.65 -7.18
C VAL A 233 20.05 8.11 -5.80
N TRP A 234 18.76 7.94 -5.51
CA TRP A 234 18.24 8.33 -4.20
C TRP A 234 18.78 7.42 -3.08
N GLN A 235 18.82 6.10 -3.28
CA GLN A 235 19.45 5.20 -2.31
C GLN A 235 20.91 5.57 -2.07
N LEU A 236 21.64 5.89 -3.13
CA LEU A 236 23.02 6.38 -3.04
C LEU A 236 23.10 7.66 -2.20
N VAL A 237 22.25 8.67 -2.46
CA VAL A 237 22.24 9.94 -1.71
C VAL A 237 21.96 9.71 -0.22
N GLU A 238 20.96 8.90 0.14
CA GLU A 238 20.65 8.63 1.54
C GLU A 238 21.79 7.89 2.24
N TYR A 239 22.45 6.95 1.55
CA TYR A 239 23.65 6.31 2.08
C TYR A 239 24.80 7.31 2.29
N LEU A 240 25.02 8.23 1.35
CA LEU A 240 26.09 9.24 1.42
C LEU A 240 25.87 10.29 2.52
N LYS A 241 24.66 10.43 3.06
CA LYS A 241 24.40 11.20 4.29
C LYS A 241 24.95 10.51 5.54
N MET A 242 25.08 9.19 5.52
CA MET A 242 25.55 8.39 6.66
C MET A 242 27.04 8.09 6.56
N LYS A 243 27.54 7.79 5.35
CA LYS A 243 28.93 7.40 5.12
C LYS A 243 29.49 8.10 3.89
N PRO A 244 30.68 8.73 3.98
CA PRO A 244 31.18 9.57 2.88
C PRO A 244 31.59 8.75 1.65
N ASP A 245 32.05 7.51 1.80
CA ASP A 245 32.33 6.56 0.69
C ASP A 245 33.10 7.18 -0.50
N GLY A 246 34.20 7.88 -0.21
CA GLY A 246 35.03 8.58 -1.20
C GLY A 246 34.74 10.07 -1.35
N LEU A 247 33.69 10.58 -0.71
CA LEU A 247 33.45 12.02 -0.59
C LEU A 247 34.38 12.68 0.45
N VAL A 248 34.66 13.96 0.25
CA VAL A 248 35.39 14.80 1.20
C VAL A 248 34.69 14.95 2.57
N THR A 249 33.36 14.86 2.59
CA THR A 249 32.54 14.83 3.80
C THR A 249 31.19 14.16 3.52
N VAL A 250 30.45 13.80 4.57
CA VAL A 250 29.08 13.27 4.43
C VAL A 250 28.11 14.35 3.92
N LEU A 251 27.07 13.92 3.22
CA LEU A 251 25.99 14.81 2.81
C LEU A 251 25.20 15.27 4.03
N ARG A 252 24.86 16.56 4.07
CA ARG A 252 24.04 17.15 5.14
C ARG A 252 22.82 17.82 4.54
N GLU A 253 22.91 19.13 4.31
CA GLU A 253 21.76 19.93 3.90
C GLU A 253 21.58 19.93 2.38
N PRO A 254 20.38 19.61 1.87
CA PRO A 254 20.12 19.72 0.44
C PRO A 254 20.06 21.20 0.01
N CYS A 255 20.70 21.54 -1.09
CA CYS A 255 20.41 22.77 -1.81
C CYS A 255 19.03 22.60 -2.45
N VAL A 256 18.06 23.40 -2.02
CA VAL A 256 16.66 23.22 -2.41
C VAL A 256 16.39 23.79 -3.80
N ASN A 257 15.88 22.94 -4.70
CA ASN A 257 15.38 23.37 -6.00
C ASN A 257 14.01 24.08 -5.89
N ARG A 258 14.00 25.42 -5.97
CA ARG A 258 12.79 26.26 -5.91
C ARG A 258 11.76 25.99 -7.03
N ASN A 259 12.14 25.30 -8.10
CA ASN A 259 11.21 24.94 -9.18
C ASN A 259 10.37 23.68 -8.83
N ASN A 260 10.89 22.77 -8.00
CA ASN A 260 10.16 21.56 -7.58
C ASN A 260 9.08 21.87 -6.52
N THR A 261 9.23 22.95 -5.76
CA THR A 261 8.26 23.36 -4.73
C THR A 261 6.99 24.02 -5.27
N LYS A 262 6.89 24.25 -6.60
CA LYS A 262 5.72 24.88 -7.23
C LYS A 262 4.79 23.93 -7.99
N GLN A 263 5.10 22.63 -8.06
CA GLN A 263 4.16 21.64 -8.60
C GLN A 263 3.21 21.14 -7.51
N THR A 264 2.38 22.02 -6.97
CA THR A 264 1.09 21.59 -6.40
C THR A 264 0.24 21.02 -7.54
N PRO A 265 -0.45 19.88 -7.38
CA PRO A 265 -1.39 19.42 -8.40
C PRO A 265 -2.46 20.50 -8.56
N VAL A 266 -2.49 21.12 -9.74
CA VAL A 266 -3.63 21.94 -10.15
C VAL A 266 -4.81 20.98 -10.23
N VAL A 267 -5.78 21.16 -9.32
CA VAL A 267 -7.07 20.49 -9.36
C VAL A 267 -7.62 20.66 -10.78
N PRO A 268 -7.95 19.58 -11.52
CA PRO A 268 -8.64 19.74 -12.79
C PRO A 268 -9.99 20.38 -12.46
N SER A 269 -10.18 21.63 -12.85
CA SER A 269 -11.49 22.26 -12.85
C SER A 269 -12.43 21.34 -13.63
N GLY A 270 -13.54 20.97 -13.00
CA GLY A 270 -14.40 19.87 -13.42
C GLY A 270 -14.78 19.97 -14.89
N ARG A 271 -14.40 18.95 -15.68
CA ARG A 271 -15.06 18.68 -16.96
C ARG A 271 -16.50 18.32 -16.65
N ARG A 272 -17.42 19.23 -17.01
CA ARG A 272 -18.87 18.96 -17.08
C ARG A 272 -19.09 17.64 -17.86
N PRO A 273 -19.96 16.72 -17.39
CA PRO A 273 -20.36 15.59 -18.21
C PRO A 273 -21.17 16.11 -19.41
N ARG A 274 -20.77 15.70 -20.62
CA ARG A 274 -21.55 15.90 -21.85
C ARG A 274 -22.86 15.15 -21.73
N ALA A 275 -23.97 15.87 -21.76
CA ALA A 275 -25.29 15.33 -22.03
C ALA A 275 -25.41 15.02 -23.54
N ASN A 276 -26.05 13.90 -23.86
CA ASN A 276 -26.39 13.50 -25.22
C ASN A 276 -27.40 14.46 -25.86
N GLY A 277 -27.21 14.70 -27.17
CA GLY A 277 -28.29 14.88 -28.14
C GLY A 277 -28.81 16.29 -28.38
N TYR A 278 -28.12 17.07 -29.24
CA TYR A 278 -28.78 17.97 -30.20
C TYR A 278 -27.78 18.44 -31.26
N THR A 279 -28.16 18.37 -32.54
CA THR A 279 -27.38 18.87 -33.69
C THR A 279 -27.95 20.21 -34.15
N PRO A 280 -27.11 21.22 -34.42
CA PRO A 280 -27.39 22.18 -35.49
C PRO A 280 -26.20 22.41 -36.46
N PRO A 281 -26.42 23.09 -37.61
CA PRO A 281 -25.67 22.92 -38.88
C PRO A 281 -24.45 23.89 -39.04
N PRO A 282 -23.67 23.81 -40.16
CA PRO A 282 -22.29 24.32 -40.21
C PRO A 282 -22.15 25.77 -40.72
N GLY A 283 -21.15 26.49 -40.22
CA GLY A 283 -20.74 27.80 -40.73
C GLY A 283 -19.46 28.39 -40.10
N VAL A 284 -18.33 28.17 -40.78
CA VAL A 284 -17.14 29.04 -41.08
C VAL A 284 -16.40 29.82 -39.95
N PRO A 285 -15.04 29.92 -39.97
CA PRO A 285 -14.18 30.08 -38.78
C PRO A 285 -13.58 31.48 -38.58
N LEU A 286 -13.08 31.79 -37.37
CA LEU A 286 -12.06 32.83 -37.15
C LEU A 286 -11.29 32.65 -35.82
N GLY A 287 -9.98 32.40 -35.95
CA GLY A 287 -8.92 33.22 -35.32
C GLY A 287 -8.55 33.04 -33.85
N GLY A 288 -7.55 32.18 -33.59
CA GLY A 288 -6.28 32.57 -32.96
C GLY A 288 -6.21 32.92 -31.46
N SER A 289 -5.71 31.98 -30.65
CA SER A 289 -4.57 32.24 -29.75
C SER A 289 -3.90 30.91 -29.36
N THR A 290 -2.62 30.80 -29.69
CA THR A 290 -1.78 29.63 -29.43
C THR A 290 -1.28 29.64 -27.99
N GLU A 291 -1.99 28.93 -27.11
CA GLU A 291 -1.41 28.44 -25.86
C GLU A 291 -0.69 27.12 -26.12
N VAL A 292 0.61 27.11 -25.84
CA VAL A 292 1.47 25.93 -25.90
C VAL A 292 1.06 24.99 -24.77
N ASN A 293 0.11 24.09 -25.07
CA ASN A 293 -0.25 22.97 -24.21
C ASN A 293 0.90 21.95 -24.20
N THR A 294 1.77 22.06 -23.19
CA THR A 294 2.57 20.91 -22.76
C THR A 294 1.68 20.03 -21.90
N LEU A 295 1.16 18.97 -22.52
CA LEU A 295 0.45 17.89 -21.83
C LEU A 295 1.36 17.27 -20.74
N PRO A 296 0.90 17.09 -19.50
CA PRO A 296 1.60 16.22 -18.55
C PRO A 296 1.46 14.75 -19.01
N PRO A 297 2.44 13.88 -18.72
CA PRO A 297 2.41 12.50 -19.18
C PRO A 297 1.26 11.74 -18.51
N THR A 298 0.31 11.28 -19.32
CA THR A 298 -0.94 10.62 -18.95
C THR A 298 -0.84 9.13 -18.59
N ASP A 299 0.33 8.61 -18.23
CA ASP A 299 0.53 7.16 -18.05
C ASP A 299 0.70 6.68 -16.60
N ARG A 300 0.50 7.55 -15.59
CA ARG A 300 0.55 7.13 -14.19
C ARG A 300 -0.81 6.62 -13.71
N GLN A 301 -0.87 5.33 -13.34
CA GLN A 301 -2.02 4.76 -12.64
C GLN A 301 -2.23 5.49 -11.31
N MET A 302 -3.43 6.02 -11.08
CA MET A 302 -3.76 6.78 -9.86
C MET A 302 -3.66 5.88 -8.62
N LEU A 303 -2.93 6.35 -7.61
CA LEU A 303 -2.85 5.72 -6.29
C LEU A 303 -3.94 6.30 -5.38
N PRO A 304 -4.31 5.61 -4.28
CA PRO A 304 -5.29 6.15 -3.35
C PRO A 304 -4.92 7.54 -2.82
N MET A 305 -3.63 7.83 -2.60
CA MET A 305 -3.13 9.12 -2.08
C MET A 305 -3.36 10.28 -3.05
N ASP A 306 -3.54 9.99 -4.34
CA ASP A 306 -3.82 11.01 -5.36
C ASP A 306 -5.28 11.51 -5.27
N CYS A 307 -6.13 10.83 -4.51
CA CYS A 307 -7.52 11.19 -4.29
C CYS A 307 -7.67 12.04 -3.02
N SER A 308 -8.44 13.13 -3.12
CA SER A 308 -8.74 14.01 -1.99
C SER A 308 -9.39 13.29 -0.80
N GLU A 309 -10.06 12.16 -1.05
CA GLU A 309 -10.78 11.34 -0.07
C GLU A 309 -9.84 10.45 0.78
N PHE A 310 -8.55 10.39 0.45
CA PHE A 310 -7.58 9.56 1.18
C PHE A 310 -7.24 10.15 2.54
N VAL A 311 -6.76 11.40 2.55
CA VAL A 311 -6.79 12.24 3.76
C VAL A 311 -8.25 12.58 4.01
N ASN A 312 -8.65 12.94 5.23
CA ASN A 312 -9.95 13.58 5.40
C ASN A 312 -9.83 15.00 4.83
N PRO A 313 -10.35 15.30 3.61
CA PRO A 313 -10.19 16.64 3.03
C PRO A 313 -11.03 17.68 3.77
N TYR A 314 -11.85 17.23 4.72
CA TYR A 314 -12.75 18.04 5.54
C TYR A 314 -12.21 18.26 6.96
N HIS A 315 -10.98 17.79 7.24
CA HIS A 315 -10.32 18.00 8.52
C HIS A 315 -9.47 19.26 8.46
N ASP A 316 -10.07 20.42 8.74
CA ASP A 316 -9.32 21.58 9.19
C ASP A 316 -8.95 21.34 10.68
N PRO A 317 -7.66 21.29 11.05
CA PRO A 317 -7.24 21.16 12.46
C PRO A 317 -7.83 22.24 13.39
N ASN A 318 -8.28 23.37 12.82
CA ASN A 318 -8.89 24.47 13.54
C ASN A 318 -10.43 24.45 13.54
N ASP A 319 -11.09 23.58 12.77
CA ASP A 319 -12.55 23.42 12.87
C ASP A 319 -12.88 22.43 13.99
N LEU A 320 -13.52 22.94 15.05
CA LEU A 320 -14.22 22.11 16.02
C LEU A 320 -15.20 21.20 15.27
N LYS A 321 -14.99 19.88 15.32
CA LYS A 321 -15.88 18.88 14.72
C LYS A 321 -17.31 19.09 15.22
N LYS A 322 -18.14 19.78 14.43
CA LYS A 322 -19.56 19.92 14.72
C LYS A 322 -20.24 18.64 14.26
N PHE A 323 -20.71 17.86 15.23
CA PHE A 323 -21.47 16.65 14.95
C PHE A 323 -22.75 16.96 14.16
N PHE A 324 -23.43 18.06 14.47
CA PHE A 324 -24.63 18.50 13.75
C PHE A 324 -24.29 19.45 12.60
N ILE A 325 -24.85 19.14 11.42
CA ILE A 325 -24.76 19.94 10.20
C ILE A 325 -26.11 20.64 9.97
N ASN A 326 -26.06 21.95 9.73
CA ASN A 326 -27.24 22.73 9.41
C ASN A 326 -27.76 22.39 8.00
N ARG A 327 -29.08 22.26 7.88
CA ARG A 327 -29.74 21.90 6.61
C ARG A 327 -29.41 22.84 5.46
N ASP A 328 -29.22 24.13 5.74
CA ASP A 328 -28.88 25.18 4.76
C ASP A 328 -27.48 25.02 4.15
N GLN A 329 -26.62 24.23 4.80
CA GLN A 329 -25.29 23.91 4.28
C GLN A 329 -25.31 22.71 3.32
N LEU A 330 -26.44 22.03 3.16
CA LEU A 330 -26.58 20.84 2.34
C LEU A 330 -27.45 21.10 1.11
N MET A 331 -26.87 20.87 -0.06
CA MET A 331 -27.62 20.80 -1.31
C MET A 331 -27.75 19.32 -1.70
N MET A 332 -28.97 18.85 -1.91
CA MET A 332 -29.24 17.45 -2.24
C MET A 332 -29.66 17.34 -3.69
N ASP A 333 -29.12 16.35 -4.38
CA ASP A 333 -29.56 15.99 -5.72
C ASP A 333 -30.91 15.27 -5.65
N GLU A 334 -31.69 15.36 -6.73
CA GLU A 334 -32.96 14.63 -6.85
C GLU A 334 -32.72 13.15 -7.11
N VAL A 335 -31.61 12.82 -7.78
CA VAL A 335 -31.26 11.45 -8.17
C VAL A 335 -30.76 10.64 -6.98
N GLU A 336 -31.39 9.50 -6.75
CA GLU A 336 -30.92 8.51 -5.77
C GLU A 336 -29.74 7.71 -6.32
N LEU A 337 -28.67 7.62 -5.53
CA LEU A 337 -27.53 6.74 -5.81
C LEU A 337 -27.86 5.27 -5.50
N GLY A 338 -28.77 5.06 -4.56
CA GLY A 338 -29.27 3.75 -4.19
C GLY A 338 -30.23 3.80 -3.01
N SER A 339 -30.95 2.71 -2.81
CA SER A 339 -31.86 2.55 -1.68
C SER A 339 -31.70 1.17 -1.04
N GLY A 340 -32.00 1.09 0.25
CA GLY A 340 -31.84 -0.13 1.04
C GLY A 340 -32.83 -0.19 2.20
N ASN A 341 -32.61 -1.17 3.09
CA ASN A 341 -33.49 -1.38 4.24
C ASN A 341 -33.56 -0.14 5.15
N PHE A 342 -32.44 0.57 5.31
CA PHE A 342 -32.28 1.69 6.25
C PHE A 342 -32.69 3.06 5.69
N GLY A 343 -32.96 3.17 4.39
CA GLY A 343 -33.21 4.47 3.76
C GLY A 343 -32.76 4.54 2.30
N CYS A 344 -32.75 5.76 1.76
CA CYS A 344 -32.17 6.04 0.45
C CYS A 344 -30.92 6.91 0.58
N VAL A 345 -30.01 6.78 -0.38
CA VAL A 345 -28.77 7.53 -0.46
C VAL A 345 -28.84 8.44 -1.67
N LYS A 346 -28.62 9.73 -1.46
CA LYS A 346 -28.60 10.76 -2.50
C LYS A 346 -27.23 11.37 -2.61
N LYS A 347 -26.86 11.82 -3.81
CA LYS A 347 -25.71 12.70 -3.98
C LYS A 347 -26.05 14.06 -3.36
N GLY A 348 -25.06 14.74 -2.80
CA GLY A 348 -25.21 16.13 -2.38
C GLY A 348 -23.91 16.90 -2.40
N VAL A 349 -24.02 18.17 -2.06
CA VAL A 349 -22.90 19.08 -1.85
C VAL A 349 -23.02 19.68 -0.46
N PHE A 350 -21.94 19.57 0.33
CA PHE A 350 -21.80 20.19 1.64
C PHE A 350 -20.99 21.49 1.53
N LYS A 351 -21.57 22.59 1.99
CA LYS A 351 -20.94 23.91 2.03
C LYS A 351 -20.16 24.11 3.32
N THR A 352 -18.84 24.07 3.19
CA THR A 352 -17.88 24.34 4.28
C THR A 352 -17.36 25.77 4.19
N LYS A 353 -16.62 26.22 5.21
CA LYS A 353 -15.91 27.52 5.16
C LYS A 353 -14.87 27.56 4.03
N ASN A 354 -14.33 26.41 3.66
CA ASN A 354 -13.23 26.26 2.71
C ASN A 354 -13.72 25.89 1.29
N GLY A 355 -15.03 25.91 1.04
CA GLY A 355 -15.63 25.68 -0.27
C GLY A 355 -16.73 24.62 -0.27
N HIS A 356 -16.97 24.04 -1.44
CA HIS A 356 -18.00 23.03 -1.66
C HIS A 356 -17.40 21.64 -1.73
N THR A 357 -18.10 20.66 -1.17
CA THR A 357 -17.65 19.28 -1.03
C THR A 357 -18.74 18.34 -1.55
N ASP A 358 -18.38 17.42 -2.43
CA ASP A 358 -19.30 16.33 -2.81
C ASP A 358 -19.47 15.34 -1.63
N VAL A 359 -20.72 15.03 -1.30
CA VAL A 359 -21.09 14.13 -0.20
C VAL A 359 -22.12 13.09 -0.65
N ALA A 360 -22.18 11.98 0.07
CA ALA A 360 -23.29 11.04 0.03
C ALA A 360 -24.20 11.28 1.25
N ILE A 361 -25.49 11.48 1.04
CA ILE A 361 -26.46 11.79 2.09
C ILE A 361 -27.43 10.62 2.20
N LYS A 362 -27.35 9.89 3.31
CA LYS A 362 -28.28 8.80 3.61
C LYS A 362 -29.45 9.32 4.42
N VAL A 363 -30.62 9.36 3.79
CA VAL A 363 -31.89 9.76 4.40
C VAL A 363 -32.50 8.53 5.07
N LEU A 364 -32.62 8.57 6.39
CA LEU A 364 -33.13 7.46 7.20
C LEU A 364 -34.66 7.46 7.21
N LYS A 365 -35.27 6.27 7.27
CA LYS A 365 -36.73 6.12 7.34
C LYS A 365 -37.26 6.57 8.71
N ASN A 366 -38.42 7.24 8.72
CA ASN A 366 -39.03 7.87 9.90
C ASN A 366 -39.72 6.91 10.90
N GLU A 367 -39.47 5.61 10.84
CA GLU A 367 -40.26 4.59 11.57
C GLU A 367 -39.81 4.34 13.04
N ASN A 368 -38.84 5.10 13.55
CA ASN A 368 -38.19 4.75 14.81
C ASN A 368 -38.88 5.36 16.06
N GLU A 369 -39.34 4.48 16.96
CA GLU A 369 -39.73 4.81 18.34
C GLU A 369 -38.62 5.59 19.08
N LYS A 370 -39.00 6.37 20.10
CA LYS A 370 -38.10 7.30 20.82
C LYS A 370 -36.81 6.63 21.34
N LEU A 371 -36.88 5.38 21.83
CA LEU A 371 -35.73 4.61 22.32
C LEU A 371 -34.75 4.21 21.20
N VAL A 372 -35.25 3.94 19.99
CA VAL A 372 -34.42 3.58 18.82
C VAL A 372 -33.64 4.81 18.33
N LYS A 373 -34.19 6.01 18.50
CA LYS A 373 -33.50 7.26 18.17
C LYS A 373 -32.27 7.49 19.05
N ASP A 374 -32.38 7.28 20.37
CA ASP A 374 -31.25 7.53 21.28
C ASP A 374 -30.07 6.57 21.05
N GLU A 375 -30.34 5.29 20.78
CA GLU A 375 -29.28 4.33 20.42
C GLU A 375 -28.61 4.68 19.10
N MET A 376 -29.38 5.08 18.10
CA MET A 376 -28.89 5.50 16.79
C MET A 376 -28.05 6.78 16.86
N MET A 377 -28.43 7.73 17.71
CA MET A 377 -27.65 8.95 17.96
C MET A 377 -26.29 8.63 18.58
N ARG A 378 -26.25 7.73 19.57
CA ARG A 378 -25.00 7.27 20.19
C ARG A 378 -24.09 6.57 19.18
N GLU A 379 -24.66 5.72 18.33
CA GLU A 379 -23.91 5.06 17.25
C GLU A 379 -23.35 6.07 16.24
N ALA A 380 -24.16 7.05 15.84
CA ALA A 380 -23.74 8.12 14.94
C ALA A 380 -22.60 8.98 15.51
N GLU A 381 -22.62 9.29 16.81
CA GLU A 381 -21.53 10.00 17.49
C GLU A 381 -20.22 9.22 17.45
N ILE A 382 -20.27 7.90 17.67
CA ILE A 382 -19.10 7.04 17.58
C ILE A 382 -18.62 6.94 16.13
N MET A 383 -19.53 6.75 15.17
CA MET A 383 -19.21 6.73 13.74
C MET A 383 -18.52 8.01 13.26
N HIS A 384 -18.91 9.17 13.79
CA HIS A 384 -18.29 10.45 13.48
C HIS A 384 -16.84 10.58 14.01
N GLN A 385 -16.48 9.82 15.05
CA GLN A 385 -15.13 9.76 15.58
C GLN A 385 -14.23 8.82 14.77
N LEU A 386 -14.80 7.83 14.07
CA LEU A 386 -14.05 6.91 13.23
C LEU A 386 -13.39 7.65 12.07
N SER A 387 -12.09 7.46 11.94
CA SER A 387 -11.25 8.14 10.97
C SER A 387 -10.18 7.19 10.45
N ASN A 388 -10.47 6.56 9.32
CA ASN A 388 -9.52 5.71 8.60
C ASN A 388 -9.71 5.91 7.08
N PRO A 389 -8.65 5.85 6.25
CA PRO A 389 -8.79 6.04 4.81
C PRO A 389 -9.68 5.00 4.11
N TYR A 390 -9.75 3.78 4.64
CA TYR A 390 -10.44 2.63 4.04
C TYR A 390 -11.86 2.42 4.60
N ILE A 391 -12.41 3.44 5.26
CA ILE A 391 -13.82 3.52 5.62
C ILE A 391 -14.43 4.78 5.01
N VAL A 392 -15.72 4.73 4.67
CA VAL A 392 -16.50 5.92 4.31
C VAL A 392 -16.75 6.70 5.59
N ARG A 393 -16.06 7.83 5.76
CA ARG A 393 -16.17 8.61 7.00
C ARG A 393 -17.53 9.28 7.11
N MET A 394 -18.03 9.39 8.34
CA MET A 394 -19.21 10.19 8.64
C MET A 394 -18.79 11.63 8.93
N LEU A 395 -19.22 12.55 8.06
CA LEU A 395 -18.90 13.98 8.17
C LEU A 395 -19.74 14.67 9.23
N GLY A 396 -20.98 14.21 9.42
CA GLY A 396 -21.87 14.70 10.46
C GLY A 396 -23.30 14.26 10.24
N LEU A 397 -24.17 14.74 11.11
CA LEU A 397 -25.57 14.41 11.17
C LEU A 397 -26.40 15.66 10.87
N CYS A 398 -27.36 15.57 9.96
CA CYS A 398 -28.34 16.64 9.74
C CYS A 398 -29.71 16.18 10.23
N GLN A 399 -30.30 16.96 11.13
CA GLN A 399 -31.65 16.74 11.63
C GLN A 399 -32.56 17.85 11.10
N ALA A 400 -33.39 17.50 10.11
CA ALA A 400 -34.32 18.42 9.48
C ALA A 400 -35.65 17.70 9.18
N GLU A 401 -36.12 17.72 7.93
CA GLU A 401 -37.32 17.00 7.48
C GLU A 401 -37.26 15.49 7.77
N CYS A 402 -36.05 14.93 7.72
CA CYS A 402 -35.72 13.56 8.07
C CYS A 402 -34.34 13.57 8.74
N LEU A 403 -33.98 12.47 9.41
CA LEU A 403 -32.62 12.30 9.91
C LEU A 403 -31.70 11.86 8.78
N MET A 404 -30.59 12.57 8.60
CA MET A 404 -29.68 12.38 7.48
C MET A 404 -28.24 12.17 7.96
N LEU A 405 -27.61 11.09 7.50
CA LEU A 405 -26.18 10.87 7.69
C LEU A 405 -25.43 11.47 6.50
N VAL A 406 -24.55 12.43 6.75
CA VAL A 406 -23.70 13.04 5.73
C VAL A 406 -22.35 12.33 5.73
N MET A 407 -21.98 11.77 4.59
CA MET A 407 -20.84 10.86 4.44
C MET A 407 -19.94 11.27 3.27
N GLU A 408 -18.71 10.77 3.27
CA GLU A 408 -17.81 10.87 2.12
C GLU A 408 -18.43 10.27 0.86
N MET A 409 -18.14 10.87 -0.29
CA MET A 409 -18.55 10.33 -1.58
C MET A 409 -17.57 9.24 -2.05
N ALA A 410 -18.10 8.07 -2.42
CA ALA A 410 -17.39 7.01 -3.13
C ALA A 410 -18.10 6.73 -4.45
N SER A 411 -17.66 7.42 -5.50
CA SER A 411 -18.44 7.60 -6.74
C SER A 411 -18.41 6.41 -7.71
N ALA A 412 -17.45 5.49 -7.57
CA ALA A 412 -17.34 4.32 -8.46
C ALA A 412 -18.28 3.16 -8.06
N GLY A 413 -19.09 3.34 -7.00
CA GLY A 413 -20.14 2.41 -6.62
C GLY A 413 -19.63 1.13 -5.93
N PRO A 414 -20.49 0.13 -5.73
CA PRO A 414 -20.16 -1.04 -4.92
C PRO A 414 -19.30 -2.06 -5.67
N LEU A 415 -18.39 -2.69 -4.91
CA LEU A 415 -17.37 -3.63 -5.39
C LEU A 415 -17.98 -4.78 -6.21
N ASN A 416 -19.08 -5.37 -5.75
CA ASN A 416 -19.71 -6.49 -6.45
C ASN A 416 -20.16 -6.12 -7.88
N LYS A 417 -20.78 -4.95 -8.07
CA LYS A 417 -21.22 -4.47 -9.39
C LYS A 417 -20.04 -4.10 -10.26
N PHE A 418 -19.02 -3.46 -9.68
CA PHE A 418 -17.78 -3.12 -10.39
C PHE A 418 -17.11 -4.37 -10.96
N LEU A 419 -16.89 -5.38 -10.12
CA LEU A 419 -16.24 -6.63 -10.53
C LEU A 419 -17.05 -7.39 -11.57
N SER A 420 -18.38 -7.47 -11.41
CA SER A 420 -19.24 -8.16 -12.38
C SER A 420 -19.22 -7.51 -13.76
N THR A 421 -19.02 -6.19 -13.82
CA THR A 421 -19.01 -5.42 -15.08
C THR A 421 -17.64 -5.39 -15.75
N ASN A 422 -16.56 -5.60 -14.99
CA ASN A 422 -15.18 -5.40 -15.45
C ASN A 422 -14.31 -6.67 -15.36
N LYS A 423 -14.93 -7.86 -15.46
CA LYS A 423 -14.26 -9.15 -15.27
C LYS A 423 -12.99 -9.34 -16.11
N GLU A 424 -12.97 -8.85 -17.34
CA GLU A 424 -11.82 -8.99 -18.25
C GLU A 424 -10.68 -8.02 -17.95
N LYS A 425 -10.97 -6.90 -17.28
CA LYS A 425 -9.98 -5.84 -17.00
C LYS A 425 -9.39 -5.95 -15.60
N VAL A 426 -10.15 -6.51 -14.66
CA VAL A 426 -9.75 -6.60 -13.26
C VAL A 426 -8.92 -7.86 -13.01
N THR A 427 -7.65 -7.65 -12.70
CA THR A 427 -6.70 -8.72 -12.38
C THR A 427 -6.90 -9.26 -10.96
N VAL A 428 -6.39 -10.47 -10.71
CA VAL A 428 -6.32 -11.05 -9.36
C VAL A 428 -5.54 -10.16 -8.40
N GLU A 429 -4.45 -9.55 -8.87
CA GLU A 429 -3.66 -8.60 -8.09
C GLU A 429 -4.49 -7.40 -7.63
N ASN A 430 -5.31 -6.83 -8.52
CA ASN A 430 -6.20 -5.73 -8.15
C ASN A 430 -7.24 -6.16 -7.11
N ILE A 431 -7.85 -7.35 -7.25
CA ILE A 431 -8.78 -7.88 -6.24
C ILE A 431 -8.09 -8.05 -4.88
N VAL A 432 -6.87 -8.59 -4.86
CA VAL A 432 -6.07 -8.76 -3.64
C VAL A 432 -5.77 -7.40 -3.01
N GLY A 433 -5.38 -6.39 -3.80
CA GLY A 433 -5.13 -5.03 -3.32
C GLY A 433 -6.37 -4.38 -2.69
N LEU A 434 -7.53 -4.48 -3.35
CA LEU A 434 -8.80 -3.97 -2.81
C LEU A 434 -9.21 -4.70 -1.52
N MET A 435 -9.06 -6.03 -1.47
CA MET A 435 -9.38 -6.80 -0.26
C MET A 435 -8.38 -6.57 0.87
N HIS A 436 -7.12 -6.25 0.57
CA HIS A 436 -6.14 -5.82 1.58
C HIS A 436 -6.59 -4.50 2.22
N GLN A 437 -7.00 -3.51 1.43
CA GLN A 437 -7.57 -2.25 1.94
C GLN A 437 -8.80 -2.48 2.83
N VAL A 438 -9.72 -3.37 2.43
CA VAL A 438 -10.86 -3.76 3.27
C VAL A 438 -10.40 -4.40 4.59
N SER A 439 -9.37 -5.26 4.56
CA SER A 439 -8.83 -5.85 5.80
C SER A 439 -8.19 -4.79 6.73
N MET A 440 -7.56 -3.76 6.18
CA MET A 440 -6.99 -2.64 6.95
C MET A 440 -8.10 -1.81 7.62
N GLY A 441 -9.17 -1.50 6.89
CA GLY A 441 -10.32 -0.81 7.46
C GLY A 441 -11.03 -1.63 8.54
N MET A 442 -11.19 -2.94 8.35
CA MET A 442 -11.80 -3.81 9.37
C MET A 442 -10.92 -4.03 10.59
N LYS A 443 -9.59 -4.09 10.43
CA LYS A 443 -8.63 -4.07 11.55
C LYS A 443 -8.81 -2.81 12.38
N TYR A 444 -8.90 -1.64 11.73
CA TYR A 444 -9.16 -0.39 12.43
C TYR A 444 -10.48 -0.40 13.21
N LEU A 445 -11.55 -0.93 12.62
CA LEU A 445 -12.85 -1.05 13.33
C LEU A 445 -12.76 -2.01 14.53
N GLU A 446 -12.02 -3.11 14.41
CA GLU A 446 -11.74 -4.04 15.51
C GLU A 446 -10.99 -3.34 16.65
N GLU A 447 -9.96 -2.55 16.35
CA GLU A 447 -9.19 -1.75 17.33
C GLU A 447 -10.05 -0.67 18.02
N LYS A 448 -11.12 -0.22 17.37
CA LYS A 448 -12.10 0.73 17.92
C LYS A 448 -13.29 0.06 18.60
N ASN A 449 -13.26 -1.27 18.79
CA ASN A 449 -14.36 -2.06 19.35
C ASN A 449 -15.71 -1.80 18.65
N PHE A 450 -15.66 -1.62 17.33
CA PHE A 450 -16.81 -1.28 16.50
C PHE A 450 -17.15 -2.44 15.56
N VAL A 451 -18.31 -3.07 15.77
CA VAL A 451 -18.75 -4.24 15.00
C VAL A 451 -19.59 -3.78 13.81
N HIS A 452 -19.19 -4.17 12.60
CA HIS A 452 -19.84 -3.73 11.36
C HIS A 452 -21.21 -4.38 11.17
N ARG A 453 -21.33 -5.71 11.36
CA ARG A 453 -22.57 -6.50 11.28
C ARG A 453 -23.23 -6.63 9.90
N ASP A 454 -22.67 -6.00 8.88
CA ASP A 454 -23.15 -6.12 7.49
C ASP A 454 -22.01 -6.01 6.46
N LEU A 455 -20.84 -6.54 6.80
CA LEU A 455 -19.72 -6.55 5.86
C LEU A 455 -20.03 -7.47 4.67
N ALA A 456 -20.08 -6.89 3.47
CA ALA A 456 -20.39 -7.58 2.23
C ALA A 456 -19.85 -6.78 1.03
N ALA A 457 -19.69 -7.39 -0.15
CA ALA A 457 -19.17 -6.69 -1.33
C ALA A 457 -20.10 -5.57 -1.84
N ARG A 458 -21.39 -5.58 -1.46
CA ARG A 458 -22.33 -4.47 -1.70
C ARG A 458 -22.05 -3.22 -0.84
N ASN A 459 -21.39 -3.41 0.30
CA ASN A 459 -21.07 -2.38 1.28
C ASN A 459 -19.58 -2.00 1.24
N VAL A 460 -18.81 -2.57 0.31
CA VAL A 460 -17.49 -2.05 -0.07
C VAL A 460 -17.69 -1.15 -1.29
N LEU A 461 -17.49 0.16 -1.11
CA LEU A 461 -17.62 1.14 -2.19
C LEU A 461 -16.24 1.50 -2.74
N LEU A 462 -16.18 1.77 -4.03
CA LEU A 462 -14.96 2.20 -4.70
C LEU A 462 -14.97 3.71 -4.86
N VAL A 463 -13.86 4.34 -4.50
CA VAL A 463 -13.54 5.73 -4.91
C VAL A 463 -13.03 5.69 -6.35
N ASN A 464 -12.13 4.75 -6.63
CA ASN A 464 -11.64 4.43 -7.97
C ASN A 464 -11.27 2.93 -8.04
N GLN A 465 -10.75 2.47 -9.18
CA GLN A 465 -10.45 1.05 -9.42
C GLN A 465 -9.39 0.45 -8.47
N GLN A 466 -8.58 1.28 -7.81
CA GLN A 466 -7.51 0.89 -6.89
C GLN A 466 -7.79 1.31 -5.44
N PHE A 467 -8.96 1.88 -5.15
CA PHE A 467 -9.27 2.42 -3.82
C PHE A 467 -10.68 2.05 -3.35
N ALA A 468 -10.74 1.14 -2.38
CA ALA A 468 -11.94 0.68 -1.69
C ALA A 468 -12.11 1.35 -0.32
N LYS A 469 -13.37 1.59 0.04
CA LYS A 469 -13.83 2.05 1.35
C LYS A 469 -15.00 1.19 1.84
N ILE A 470 -14.95 0.79 3.10
CA ILE A 470 -16.04 0.11 3.78
C ILE A 470 -17.14 1.12 4.11
N SER A 471 -18.40 0.77 3.86
CA SER A 471 -19.55 1.65 4.02
C SER A 471 -20.71 0.95 4.71
N ASP A 472 -21.80 1.70 4.89
CA ASP A 472 -23.07 1.23 5.42
C ASP A 472 -22.99 0.60 6.82
N PHE A 473 -22.64 1.45 7.79
CA PHE A 473 -22.70 1.14 9.22
C PHE A 473 -24.13 1.15 9.78
N GLY A 474 -25.17 1.08 8.94
CA GLY A 474 -26.58 1.19 9.36
C GLY A 474 -27.09 0.04 10.24
N LEU A 475 -26.30 -1.02 10.39
CA LEU A 475 -26.52 -2.11 11.35
C LEU A 475 -25.41 -2.21 12.40
N SER A 476 -24.43 -1.33 12.36
CA SER A 476 -23.25 -1.44 13.21
C SER A 476 -23.56 -1.14 14.67
N LYS A 477 -22.68 -1.58 15.57
CA LYS A 477 -22.83 -1.34 17.00
C LYS A 477 -21.48 -1.17 17.64
N ALA A 478 -21.33 -0.15 18.48
CA ALA A 478 -20.19 -0.03 19.37
C ALA A 478 -20.37 -0.96 20.57
N LEU A 479 -19.29 -1.64 20.96
CA LEU A 479 -19.25 -2.46 22.16
C LEU A 479 -18.86 -1.62 23.39
N GLY A 480 -19.38 -1.98 24.56
CA GLY A 480 -18.87 -1.44 25.83
C GLY A 480 -17.45 -1.90 26.10
N ALA A 481 -16.71 -1.18 26.95
CA ALA A 481 -15.30 -1.49 27.26
C ALA A 481 -15.10 -2.92 27.82
N ASP A 482 -16.10 -3.47 28.50
CA ASP A 482 -16.07 -4.81 29.11
C ASP A 482 -16.81 -5.88 28.27
N ASP A 483 -17.40 -5.50 27.12
CA ASP A 483 -18.22 -6.39 26.29
C ASP A 483 -17.43 -6.92 25.09
N ASN A 484 -17.30 -8.24 24.99
CA ASN A 484 -16.66 -8.91 23.84
C ASN A 484 -17.62 -9.20 22.68
N TYR A 485 -18.93 -8.98 22.86
CA TYR A 485 -19.96 -9.22 21.84
C TYR A 485 -21.23 -8.42 22.11
N TYR A 486 -21.98 -8.12 21.04
CA TYR A 486 -23.33 -7.55 21.09
C TYR A 486 -24.38 -8.65 20.87
N LYS A 487 -25.45 -8.65 21.66
CA LYS A 487 -26.59 -9.56 21.49
C LYS A 487 -27.82 -8.79 21.00
N ALA A 488 -28.26 -9.04 19.77
CA ALA A 488 -29.43 -8.35 19.21
C ALA A 488 -30.73 -8.77 19.92
N ARG A 489 -31.64 -7.81 20.16
CA ARG A 489 -32.90 -8.01 20.90
C ARG A 489 -34.13 -8.28 20.00
N THR A 490 -34.07 -7.96 18.70
CA THR A 490 -35.19 -8.08 17.75
C THR A 490 -34.80 -8.85 16.49
N ALA A 491 -35.77 -9.57 15.90
CA ALA A 491 -35.60 -10.28 14.63
C ALA A 491 -35.93 -9.34 13.45
N GLY A 492 -34.90 -8.91 12.70
CA GLY A 492 -35.04 -8.12 11.47
C GLY A 492 -34.84 -8.94 10.19
N LYS A 493 -34.90 -8.28 9.02
CA LYS A 493 -34.47 -8.87 7.73
C LYS A 493 -32.95 -8.96 7.70
N TRP A 494 -32.40 -10.06 8.19
CA TRP A 494 -30.97 -10.27 8.31
C TRP A 494 -30.34 -10.84 7.02
N PRO A 495 -29.13 -10.39 6.64
CA PRO A 495 -28.37 -10.92 5.50
C PRO A 495 -27.68 -12.24 5.89
N LEU A 496 -28.49 -13.27 6.17
CA LEU A 496 -28.04 -14.54 6.77
C LEU A 496 -26.84 -15.20 6.08
N LYS A 497 -26.68 -15.01 4.76
CA LYS A 497 -25.57 -15.61 3.99
C LYS A 497 -24.19 -15.07 4.35
N TRP A 498 -24.08 -13.90 4.96
CA TRP A 498 -22.81 -13.32 5.43
C TRP A 498 -22.58 -13.58 6.91
N TYR A 499 -23.58 -14.10 7.63
CA TYR A 499 -23.53 -14.21 9.08
C TYR A 499 -22.78 -15.45 9.52
N ALA A 500 -21.99 -15.28 10.58
CA ALA A 500 -21.33 -16.37 11.26
C ALA A 500 -22.36 -17.27 11.95
N PRO A 501 -22.04 -18.56 12.21
CA PRO A 501 -22.94 -19.49 12.89
C PRO A 501 -23.48 -18.95 14.22
N GLU A 502 -22.63 -18.29 15.00
CA GLU A 502 -23.01 -17.69 16.29
C GLU A 502 -23.98 -16.50 16.16
N CYS A 503 -23.92 -15.76 15.05
CA CYS A 503 -24.89 -14.72 14.73
C CYS A 503 -26.25 -15.33 14.37
N MET A 504 -26.25 -16.37 13.54
CA MET A 504 -27.49 -17.03 13.09
C MET A 504 -28.21 -17.76 14.22
N ASN A 505 -27.45 -18.44 15.09
CA ASN A 505 -28.01 -19.29 16.15
C ASN A 505 -28.30 -18.50 17.44
N PHE A 506 -27.45 -17.55 17.80
CA PHE A 506 -27.47 -16.90 19.12
C PHE A 506 -27.57 -15.38 19.07
N HIS A 507 -27.66 -14.80 17.87
CA HIS A 507 -27.67 -13.34 17.65
C HIS A 507 -26.48 -12.63 18.29
N LYS A 508 -25.33 -13.31 18.40
CA LYS A 508 -24.07 -12.78 18.96
C LYS A 508 -23.21 -12.19 17.85
N PHE A 509 -22.97 -10.89 17.90
CA PHE A 509 -22.15 -10.15 16.94
C PHE A 509 -20.86 -9.68 17.61
N SER A 510 -19.73 -9.86 16.94
CA SER A 510 -18.40 -9.45 17.39
C SER A 510 -17.49 -9.19 16.18
N SER A 511 -16.29 -8.64 16.40
CA SER A 511 -15.29 -8.52 15.33
C SER A 511 -14.94 -9.89 14.71
N LYS A 512 -14.96 -10.97 15.50
CA LYS A 512 -14.81 -12.34 14.98
C LYS A 512 -15.95 -12.72 14.03
N SER A 513 -17.18 -12.28 14.30
CA SER A 513 -18.28 -12.50 13.36
C SER A 513 -18.11 -11.72 12.06
N ASP A 514 -17.55 -10.51 12.11
CA ASP A 514 -17.21 -9.75 10.91
C ASP A 514 -16.06 -10.41 10.12
N VAL A 515 -15.12 -11.11 10.77
CA VAL A 515 -14.10 -11.93 10.08
C VAL A 515 -14.74 -13.02 9.22
N TRP A 516 -15.82 -13.65 9.69
CA TRP A 516 -16.59 -14.59 8.88
C TRP A 516 -17.18 -13.91 7.64
N SER A 517 -17.83 -12.75 7.85
CA SER A 517 -18.41 -11.94 6.78
C SER A 517 -17.35 -11.46 5.78
N PHE A 518 -16.13 -11.16 6.23
CA PHE A 518 -14.99 -10.85 5.39
C PHE A 518 -14.61 -12.03 4.49
N GLY A 519 -14.59 -13.26 5.02
CA GLY A 519 -14.37 -14.47 4.20
C GLY A 519 -15.41 -14.63 3.10
N VAL A 520 -16.69 -14.38 3.40
CA VAL A 520 -17.77 -14.37 2.38
C VAL A 520 -17.56 -13.24 1.37
N THR A 521 -17.16 -12.05 1.82
CA THR A 521 -16.87 -10.90 0.96
C THR A 521 -15.68 -11.16 0.02
N MET A 522 -14.63 -11.82 0.51
CA MET A 522 -13.52 -12.28 -0.33
C MET A 522 -14.05 -13.24 -1.40
N TRP A 523 -14.89 -14.21 -1.03
CA TRP A 523 -15.47 -15.14 -2.01
C TRP A 523 -16.28 -14.41 -3.09
N GLU A 524 -17.08 -13.40 -2.73
CA GLU A 524 -17.77 -12.53 -3.70
C GLU A 524 -16.77 -11.83 -4.62
N ALA A 525 -15.67 -11.29 -4.07
CA ALA A 525 -14.67 -10.56 -4.82
C ALA A 525 -13.95 -11.46 -5.84
N PHE A 526 -13.42 -12.61 -5.39
CA PHE A 526 -12.73 -13.56 -6.27
C PHE A 526 -13.65 -14.31 -7.23
N SER A 527 -14.97 -14.32 -6.97
CA SER A 527 -15.98 -14.81 -7.93
C SER A 527 -16.52 -13.72 -8.85
N TYR A 528 -15.91 -12.53 -8.86
CA TYR A 528 -16.28 -11.37 -9.67
C TYR A 528 -17.75 -10.92 -9.46
N GLY A 529 -18.15 -10.79 -8.20
CA GLY A 529 -19.51 -10.40 -7.81
C GLY A 529 -20.50 -11.57 -7.78
N GLY A 530 -20.01 -12.81 -7.66
CA GLY A 530 -20.84 -14.00 -7.54
C GLY A 530 -21.74 -13.95 -6.30
N LYS A 531 -22.96 -14.48 -6.41
CA LYS A 531 -23.89 -14.57 -5.27
C LYS A 531 -23.50 -15.74 -4.36
N PRO A 532 -23.18 -15.52 -3.07
CA PRO A 532 -22.75 -16.58 -2.16
C PRO A 532 -23.88 -17.59 -1.92
N TYR A 533 -23.50 -18.85 -1.73
CA TYR A 533 -24.43 -19.97 -1.55
C TYR A 533 -25.56 -19.96 -2.59
N LYS A 534 -25.19 -19.85 -3.88
CA LYS A 534 -26.16 -19.78 -4.97
C LYS A 534 -27.11 -20.98 -4.88
N LYS A 535 -28.41 -20.74 -5.06
CA LYS A 535 -29.51 -21.72 -4.93
C LYS A 535 -29.87 -22.16 -3.51
N MET A 536 -29.14 -21.75 -2.47
CA MET A 536 -29.50 -22.06 -1.08
C MET A 536 -30.25 -20.89 -0.40
N LYS A 537 -31.26 -21.22 0.40
CA LYS A 537 -31.98 -20.34 1.33
C LYS A 537 -31.33 -20.37 2.72
N GLY A 538 -31.73 -19.45 3.61
CA GLY A 538 -31.15 -19.30 4.95
C GLY A 538 -30.98 -20.61 5.75
N PRO A 539 -32.05 -21.40 5.96
CA PRO A 539 -31.96 -22.67 6.70
C PRO A 539 -31.05 -23.72 6.05
N GLU A 540 -31.00 -23.75 4.72
CA GLU A 540 -30.13 -24.66 3.96
C GLU A 540 -28.67 -24.28 4.14
N VAL A 541 -28.36 -22.98 4.16
CA VAL A 541 -27.00 -22.46 4.44
C VAL A 541 -26.56 -22.83 5.86
N ILE A 542 -27.44 -22.71 6.85
CA ILE A 542 -27.14 -23.09 8.25
C ILE A 542 -26.79 -24.59 8.32
N SER A 543 -27.61 -25.44 7.71
CA SER A 543 -27.41 -26.90 7.70
C SER A 543 -26.12 -27.28 6.95
N PHE A 544 -25.86 -26.63 5.81
CA PHE A 544 -24.63 -26.80 5.04
C PHE A 544 -23.39 -26.45 5.87
N ILE A 545 -23.38 -25.31 6.55
CA ILE A 545 -22.25 -24.89 7.39
C ILE A 545 -22.06 -25.82 8.60
N ALA A 546 -23.16 -26.24 9.23
CA ALA A 546 -23.15 -27.14 10.39
C ALA A 546 -22.57 -28.52 10.07
N SER A 547 -22.71 -28.99 8.82
CA SER A 547 -22.08 -30.24 8.34
C SER A 547 -20.55 -30.15 8.18
N GLY A 548 -19.95 -28.98 8.42
CA GLY A 548 -18.53 -28.71 8.16
C GLY A 548 -18.24 -28.27 6.72
N SER A 549 -19.25 -28.28 5.83
CA SER A 549 -19.10 -27.86 4.44
C SER A 549 -18.88 -26.36 4.29
N ARG A 550 -18.15 -25.95 3.25
CA ARG A 550 -17.83 -24.55 2.91
C ARG A 550 -18.00 -24.31 1.42
N MET A 551 -18.11 -23.04 1.01
CA MET A 551 -18.17 -22.71 -0.42
C MET A 551 -16.89 -23.15 -1.15
N GLU A 552 -17.04 -23.59 -2.39
CA GLU A 552 -15.93 -23.99 -3.26
C GLU A 552 -15.01 -22.81 -3.59
N CYS A 553 -13.75 -23.13 -3.93
CA CYS A 553 -12.78 -22.14 -4.37
C CYS A 553 -13.25 -21.48 -5.69
N PRO A 554 -13.37 -20.14 -5.77
CA PRO A 554 -13.66 -19.47 -7.03
C PRO A 554 -12.57 -19.75 -8.09
N SER A 555 -12.99 -19.82 -9.35
CA SER A 555 -12.07 -20.00 -10.48
C SER A 555 -11.05 -18.86 -10.55
N GLY A 556 -9.76 -19.20 -10.63
CA GLY A 556 -8.66 -18.22 -10.67
C GLY A 556 -8.31 -17.59 -9.31
N CYS A 557 -8.96 -18.01 -8.22
CA CYS A 557 -8.59 -17.60 -6.87
C CYS A 557 -7.27 -18.29 -6.46
N PRO A 558 -6.25 -17.56 -5.98
CA PRO A 558 -5.03 -18.17 -5.46
C PRO A 558 -5.29 -19.05 -4.24
N ASP A 559 -4.64 -20.21 -4.15
CA ASP A 559 -4.80 -21.16 -3.04
C ASP A 559 -4.58 -20.51 -1.66
N ARG A 560 -3.61 -19.59 -1.57
CA ARG A 560 -3.32 -18.86 -0.32
C ARG A 560 -4.47 -17.95 0.11
N MET A 561 -5.23 -17.40 -0.84
CA MET A 561 -6.42 -16.59 -0.56
C MET A 561 -7.61 -17.46 -0.17
N TYR A 562 -7.80 -18.60 -0.84
CA TYR A 562 -8.84 -19.55 -0.44
C TYR A 562 -8.56 -20.19 0.92
N ALA A 563 -7.29 -20.48 1.25
CA ALA A 563 -6.90 -20.91 2.59
C ALA A 563 -7.28 -19.86 3.65
N LEU A 564 -7.01 -18.58 3.40
CA LEU A 564 -7.43 -17.50 4.30
C LEU A 564 -8.96 -17.41 4.43
N MET A 565 -9.73 -17.59 3.33
CA MET A 565 -11.20 -17.67 3.42
C MET A 565 -11.67 -18.81 4.33
N LYS A 566 -11.05 -20.00 4.22
CA LYS A 566 -11.37 -21.14 5.08
C LYS A 566 -11.07 -20.85 6.55
N ASP A 567 -9.97 -20.16 6.83
CA ASP A 567 -9.63 -19.75 8.20
C ASP A 567 -10.63 -18.73 8.75
N CYS A 568 -11.09 -17.78 7.92
CA CYS A 568 -12.20 -16.87 8.26
C CYS A 568 -13.51 -17.64 8.55
N TRP A 569 -13.74 -18.76 7.89
CA TRP A 569 -14.92 -19.62 8.11
C TRP A 569 -14.69 -20.73 9.15
N THR A 570 -13.75 -20.53 10.07
CA THR A 570 -13.60 -21.38 11.26
C THR A 570 -14.89 -21.30 12.11
N TYR A 571 -15.47 -22.46 12.42
CA TYR A 571 -16.79 -22.55 13.04
C TYR A 571 -16.79 -21.99 14.47
N LYS A 572 -15.84 -22.42 15.30
CA LYS A 572 -15.62 -21.89 16.65
C LYS A 572 -14.99 -20.50 16.54
N HIS A 573 -15.63 -19.48 17.11
CA HIS A 573 -15.20 -18.10 16.94
C HIS A 573 -13.93 -17.77 17.75
N GLU A 574 -13.61 -18.57 18.77
CA GLU A 574 -12.39 -18.50 19.56
C GLU A 574 -11.17 -18.83 18.69
N ASP A 575 -11.25 -19.91 17.91
CA ASP A 575 -10.20 -20.40 17.03
C ASP A 575 -10.07 -19.56 15.73
N ARG A 576 -11.14 -18.83 15.37
CA ARG A 576 -11.16 -17.94 14.21
C ARG A 576 -10.16 -16.80 14.40
N PRO A 577 -9.32 -16.44 13.41
CA PRO A 577 -8.39 -15.32 13.54
C PRO A 577 -9.12 -13.98 13.74
N GLY A 578 -8.46 -13.01 14.37
CA GLY A 578 -8.88 -11.59 14.38
C GLY A 578 -8.37 -10.83 13.15
N PHE A 579 -8.84 -9.60 12.94
CA PHE A 579 -8.45 -8.81 11.76
C PHE A 579 -6.97 -8.43 11.74
N VAL A 580 -6.31 -8.31 12.90
CA VAL A 580 -4.84 -8.14 12.96
C VAL A 580 -4.12 -9.24 12.16
N LYS A 581 -4.51 -10.51 12.35
CA LYS A 581 -3.88 -11.65 11.66
C LYS A 581 -4.34 -11.77 10.20
N VAL A 582 -5.60 -11.42 9.93
CA VAL A 582 -6.15 -11.42 8.56
C VAL A 582 -5.45 -10.36 7.70
N GLU A 583 -5.31 -9.14 8.19
CA GLU A 583 -4.62 -8.04 7.48
C GLU A 583 -3.16 -8.39 7.22
N GLU A 584 -2.45 -8.93 8.21
CA GLU A 584 -1.07 -9.38 8.04
C GLU A 584 -0.93 -10.41 6.91
N ARG A 585 -1.80 -11.42 6.88
CA ARG A 585 -1.76 -12.47 5.85
C ARG A 585 -2.14 -11.94 4.47
N MET A 586 -3.12 -11.04 4.38
CA MET A 586 -3.46 -10.34 3.14
C MET A 586 -2.27 -9.53 2.64
N ARG A 587 -1.65 -8.73 3.52
CA ARG A 587 -0.50 -7.88 3.21
C ARG A 587 0.68 -8.68 2.67
N VAL A 588 1.08 -9.73 3.38
CA VAL A 588 2.21 -10.58 2.97
C VAL A 588 1.98 -11.18 1.59
N PHE A 589 0.76 -11.67 1.32
CA PHE A 589 0.45 -12.21 0.00
C PHE A 589 0.43 -11.13 -1.08
N TYR A 590 -0.23 -10.01 -0.82
CA TYR A 590 -0.30 -8.87 -1.74
C TYR A 590 1.09 -8.41 -2.15
N TYR A 591 1.99 -8.19 -1.20
CA TYR A 591 3.36 -7.77 -1.48
C TYR A 591 4.12 -8.81 -2.32
N SER A 592 3.89 -10.11 -2.05
CA SER A 592 4.56 -11.19 -2.79
C SER A 592 4.18 -11.26 -4.26
N ILE A 593 2.96 -10.84 -4.62
CA ILE A 593 2.48 -10.88 -6.02
C ILE A 593 2.74 -9.56 -6.75
N SER A 594 2.68 -8.42 -6.05
CA SER A 594 2.92 -7.11 -6.65
C SER A 594 4.40 -6.82 -6.93
N ASN A 595 5.31 -7.52 -6.26
CA ASN A 595 6.75 -7.40 -6.51
C ASN A 595 7.24 -8.25 -7.70
N LYS A 596 6.39 -9.12 -8.27
CA LYS A 596 6.73 -9.86 -9.49
C LYS A 596 6.53 -8.94 -10.69
N SER A 597 7.62 -8.49 -11.31
CA SER A 597 7.58 -7.71 -12.55
C SER A 597 6.73 -8.41 -13.61
N LEU A 598 5.82 -7.67 -14.26
CA LEU A 598 5.23 -8.07 -15.54
C LEU A 598 6.36 -8.50 -16.48
N PRO A 599 6.25 -9.64 -17.19
CA PRO A 599 7.27 -10.02 -18.16
C PRO A 599 7.44 -8.89 -19.17
N GLU A 600 8.70 -8.49 -19.39
CA GLU A 600 9.04 -7.60 -20.51
C GLU A 600 8.47 -8.22 -21.78
N VAL A 601 7.57 -7.49 -22.43
CA VAL A 601 7.24 -7.76 -23.83
C VAL A 601 8.53 -7.49 -24.59
N THR A 602 9.26 -8.54 -24.92
CA THR A 602 10.42 -8.46 -25.80
C THR A 602 9.95 -7.85 -27.11
N ALA A 603 10.32 -6.59 -27.33
CA ALA A 603 10.14 -5.89 -28.59
C ALA A 603 11.19 -6.41 -29.59
N ASP A 604 11.07 -7.69 -29.97
CA ASP A 604 11.89 -8.31 -31.01
C ASP A 604 11.08 -9.41 -31.71
N ALA A 605 10.05 -8.99 -32.45
CA ALA A 605 9.43 -9.79 -33.51
C ALA A 605 8.58 -8.91 -34.44
N ALA A 606 9.17 -7.84 -34.99
CA ALA A 606 8.62 -7.16 -36.16
C ALA A 606 9.64 -7.25 -37.29
N GLY A 607 9.68 -8.41 -37.95
CA GLY A 607 10.34 -8.54 -39.25
C GLY A 607 9.62 -7.67 -40.29
N PRO A 608 10.33 -7.12 -41.29
CA PRO A 608 9.71 -6.27 -42.29
C PRO A 608 8.84 -7.13 -43.22
N LEU A 609 7.53 -6.87 -43.22
CA LEU A 609 6.63 -7.37 -44.25
C LEU A 609 6.95 -6.65 -45.58
N LYS A 610 7.31 -7.44 -46.59
CA LYS A 610 7.20 -7.06 -48.01
C LYS A 610 5.76 -7.15 -48.47
#